data_AF-A0AAV5XYB6-F1
#
_entry.id   AF-A0AAV5XYB6-F1
#
_cell.length_a   1.000
_cell.length_b   1.000
_cell.length_c   1.000
_cell.angle_alpha   90.00
_cell.angle_beta   90.00
_cell.angle_gamma   90.00
#
_symmetry.space_group_name_H-M   'P 1'
#
loop_
_entity.id
_entity.type
_entity.pdbx_description
1 polymer ?
#
loop_
_entity_poly.entity_id
_entity_poly.type
_entity_poly.pdbx_seq_one_letter_code
_entity_poly.pdbx_strand_id
1 'polypeptide(L)'
;MIASPTIPLSGTLSGIVDVSNAKTLGIWVPVITSGQLYLRGSFDQTSANFVPILTSAGMSAVSSRWYAEVGPGSLGVSFGQELPFPFIMLETSVNQAAVRSLAVFSKGA
;
A
#
# COMPACT_ATOMS: atom_id res chain seq x y z
N MET A 1 14.65 -5.62 -2.41
CA MET A 1 14.98 -4.17 -2.40
C MET A 1 14.12 -3.50 -1.33
N ILE A 2 14.59 -2.43 -0.69
CA ILE A 2 13.79 -1.66 0.29
C ILE A 2 13.50 -0.30 -0.32
N ALA A 3 12.23 0.01 -0.58
CA ALA A 3 11.79 1.32 -1.05
C ALA A 3 11.05 2.05 0.08
N SER A 4 11.34 3.34 0.27
CA SER A 4 10.78 4.11 1.37
C SER A 4 9.96 5.33 0.94
N PRO A 5 8.78 5.14 0.31
CA PRO A 5 7.93 6.25 -0.11
C PRO A 5 7.32 6.96 1.10
N THR A 6 7.05 8.26 0.95
CA THR A 6 6.57 9.11 2.04
C THR A 6 5.13 9.53 1.82
N ILE A 7 4.30 9.45 2.88
CA ILE A 7 2.95 10.06 2.90
C ILE A 7 3.06 11.46 3.49
N PRO A 8 2.66 12.53 2.76
CA PRO A 8 2.72 13.90 3.29
C PRO A 8 1.62 14.17 4.32
N LEU A 9 1.85 15.18 5.18
CA LEU A 9 0.96 15.61 6.28
C LEU A 9 -0.50 15.89 5.88
N SER A 10 -0.74 16.22 4.62
CA SER A 10 -2.07 16.56 4.09
C SER A 10 -2.55 15.58 3.02
N GLY A 11 -1.80 14.51 2.76
CA GLY A 11 -2.09 13.57 1.70
C GLY A 11 -2.65 12.25 2.21
N THR A 12 -3.51 11.66 1.37
CA THR A 12 -3.99 10.29 1.51
C THR A 12 -3.17 9.29 0.70
N LEU A 13 -2.28 9.73 -0.18
CA LEU A 13 -1.49 8.87 -1.07
C LEU A 13 0.01 8.96 -0.76
N SER A 14 0.72 7.85 -0.95
CA SER A 14 2.18 7.79 -0.88
C SER A 14 2.86 7.95 -2.24
N GLY A 15 4.19 8.00 -2.23
CA GLY A 15 5.00 7.77 -3.43
C GLY A 15 4.76 6.38 -4.06
N ILE A 16 5.15 6.26 -5.33
CA ILE A 16 5.07 5.04 -6.14
C ILE A 16 6.24 4.12 -5.81
N VAL A 17 5.98 2.82 -5.72
CA VAL A 17 7.00 1.80 -5.52
C VAL A 17 6.98 0.80 -6.65
N ASP A 18 8.15 0.51 -7.20
CA ASP A 18 8.38 -0.60 -8.11
C ASP A 18 8.49 -1.91 -7.32
N VAL A 19 7.58 -2.83 -7.61
CA VAL A 19 7.50 -4.18 -7.03
C VAL A 19 7.63 -5.26 -8.11
N SER A 20 8.12 -4.90 -9.29
CA SER A 20 8.40 -5.86 -10.37
C SER A 20 9.28 -6.99 -9.84
N ASN A 21 8.84 -8.25 -10.01
CA ASN A 21 9.51 -9.47 -9.53
C ASN A 21 9.49 -9.68 -8.00
N ALA A 22 8.62 -8.99 -7.25
CA ALA A 22 8.45 -9.21 -5.82
C ALA A 22 7.52 -10.40 -5.53
N LYS A 23 8.05 -11.50 -4.96
CA LYS A 23 7.21 -12.64 -4.52
C LYS A 23 6.50 -12.41 -3.20
N THR A 24 7.10 -11.61 -2.34
CA THR A 24 6.57 -11.23 -1.04
C THR A 24 6.75 -9.75 -0.89
N LEU A 25 5.66 -9.09 -0.51
CA LEU A 25 5.62 -7.67 -0.26
C LEU A 25 5.33 -7.45 1.22
N GLY A 26 6.29 -6.87 1.95
CA GLY A 26 6.12 -6.40 3.30
C GLY A 26 5.85 -4.90 3.31
N ILE A 27 4.73 -4.47 3.88
CA ILE A 27 4.40 -3.05 4.04
C ILE A 27 4.47 -2.71 5.52
N TRP A 28 5.30 -1.73 5.87
CA TRP A 28 5.35 -1.14 7.19
C TRP A 28 4.79 0.28 7.16
N VAL A 29 3.68 0.51 7.85
CA VAL A 29 3.06 1.84 7.95
C VAL A 29 2.97 2.29 9.40
N PRO A 30 3.74 3.30 9.82
CA PRO A 30 3.55 3.95 11.11
C PRO A 30 2.38 4.94 11.01
N VAL A 31 1.19 4.53 11.46
CA VAL A 31 0.00 5.39 11.50
C VAL A 31 -0.19 5.93 12.91
N ILE A 32 -0.49 7.22 13.08
CA ILE A 32 -0.68 7.81 14.42
C ILE A 32 -2.12 7.63 14.90
N THR A 33 -3.07 7.71 13.97
CA THR A 33 -4.50 7.56 14.19
C THR A 33 -4.98 6.21 13.67
N SER A 34 -6.18 5.79 14.04
CA SER A 34 -6.82 4.64 13.39
C SER A 34 -7.34 5.02 12.00
N GLY A 35 -7.20 4.14 11.03
CA GLY A 35 -7.71 4.34 9.68
C GLY A 35 -7.74 3.05 8.86
N GLN A 36 -7.99 3.20 7.57
CA GLN A 36 -7.91 2.11 6.59
C GLN A 36 -6.77 2.41 5.62
N LEU A 37 -5.94 1.40 5.35
CA LEU A 37 -4.99 1.40 4.25
C LEU A 37 -5.63 0.72 3.06
N TYR A 38 -5.44 1.28 1.88
CA TYR A 38 -5.77 0.66 0.61
C TYR A 38 -4.52 0.59 -0.28
N LEU A 39 -4.57 -0.28 -1.27
CA LEU A 39 -3.55 -0.37 -2.30
C LEU A 39 -4.11 0.01 -3.66
N ARG A 40 -3.28 0.70 -4.42
CA ARG A 40 -3.49 0.93 -5.84
C ARG A 40 -2.33 0.34 -6.61
N GLY A 41 -2.62 -0.24 -7.76
CA GLY A 41 -1.64 -0.79 -8.67
C GLY A 41 -1.67 -0.08 -10.02
N SER A 42 -0.54 -0.06 -10.71
CA SER A 42 -0.45 0.37 -12.11
C SER A 42 0.57 -0.50 -12.87
N PHE A 43 0.41 -0.56 -14.19
CA PHE A 43 1.39 -1.13 -15.11
C PHE A 43 2.46 -0.13 -15.53
N ASP A 44 2.32 1.14 -15.15
CA ASP A 44 3.28 2.21 -15.37
C ASP A 44 3.46 3.09 -14.12
N GLN A 45 4.43 4.02 -14.15
CA GLN A 45 4.67 4.98 -13.07
C GLN A 45 3.79 6.24 -13.16
N THR A 46 2.81 6.28 -14.07
CA THR A 46 1.97 7.46 -14.25
C THR A 46 0.92 7.47 -13.14
N SER A 47 1.01 8.43 -12.21
CA SER A 47 0.15 8.48 -11.01
C SER A 47 -1.36 8.45 -11.31
N ALA A 48 -1.79 8.97 -12.46
CA ALA A 48 -3.19 8.95 -12.90
C ALA A 48 -3.72 7.55 -13.26
N ASN A 49 -2.83 6.60 -13.58
CA ASN A 49 -3.20 5.26 -14.05
C ASN A 49 -3.35 4.23 -12.92
N PHE A 50 -3.14 4.65 -11.67
CA PHE A 50 -3.24 3.78 -10.51
C PHE A 50 -4.69 3.43 -10.21
N VAL A 51 -5.02 2.15 -10.33
CA VAL A 51 -6.35 1.60 -10.04
C VAL A 51 -6.36 0.88 -8.69
N PRO A 52 -7.49 0.87 -7.95
CA PRO A 52 -7.57 0.11 -6.71
C PRO A 52 -7.30 -1.38 -6.93
N ILE A 53 -6.44 -1.97 -6.10
CA ILE A 53 -6.25 -3.42 -6.06
C ILE A 53 -7.47 -4.02 -5.35
N LEU A 54 -8.07 -5.04 -5.93
CA LEU A 54 -9.25 -5.71 -5.39
C LEU A 54 -8.82 -6.94 -4.57
N THR A 55 -9.53 -7.24 -3.47
CA THR A 55 -9.39 -8.54 -2.80
C THR A 55 -9.98 -9.64 -3.68
N SER A 56 -9.34 -10.81 -3.72
CA SER A 56 -9.87 -11.99 -4.41
C SER A 56 -11.29 -12.32 -3.93
N ALA A 57 -12.06 -12.97 -4.80
CA ALA A 57 -13.43 -13.38 -4.52
C ALA A 57 -13.53 -14.14 -3.19
N GLY A 58 -14.21 -13.54 -2.19
CA GLY A 58 -14.47 -14.20 -0.90
C GLY A 58 -14.35 -13.32 0.35
N MET A 59 -13.82 -12.10 0.28
CA MET A 59 -13.85 -11.16 1.42
C MET A 59 -14.92 -10.08 1.21
N SER A 60 -15.70 -9.84 2.27
CA SER A 60 -16.93 -9.02 2.40
C SER A 60 -17.25 -8.00 1.29
N ALA A 61 -18.50 -8.09 0.79
CA ALA A 61 -19.09 -7.33 -0.32
C ALA A 61 -19.24 -5.80 -0.15
N VAL A 62 -18.65 -5.19 0.90
CA VAL A 62 -18.82 -3.75 1.19
C VAL A 62 -17.68 -2.90 0.61
N SER A 63 -16.53 -3.51 0.32
CA SER A 63 -15.40 -2.85 -0.35
C SER A 63 -14.77 -3.86 -1.30
N SER A 64 -15.02 -3.74 -2.60
CA SER A 64 -14.29 -4.53 -3.60
C SER A 64 -12.79 -4.27 -3.58
N ARG A 65 -12.33 -3.22 -2.89
CA ARG A 65 -10.93 -2.84 -2.74
C ARG A 65 -10.29 -3.61 -1.60
N TRP A 66 -9.04 -4.02 -1.81
CA TRP A 66 -8.17 -4.47 -0.74
C TRP A 66 -8.00 -3.36 0.29
N TYR A 67 -8.19 -3.71 1.56
CA TYR A 67 -7.94 -2.82 2.67
C TYR A 67 -7.39 -3.56 3.88
N ALA A 68 -6.68 -2.83 4.74
CA ALA A 68 -6.29 -3.26 6.06
C ALA A 68 -6.64 -2.17 7.08
N GLU A 69 -7.30 -2.55 8.17
CA GLU A 69 -7.50 -1.65 9.30
C GLU A 69 -6.17 -1.46 10.04
N VAL A 70 -5.82 -0.21 10.29
CA VAL A 70 -4.59 0.18 10.97
C VAL A 70 -4.94 1.01 12.19
N GLY A 71 -4.40 0.61 13.35
CA GLY A 71 -4.44 1.40 14.57
C GLY A 71 -3.20 2.29 14.73
N PRO A 72 -3.12 3.04 15.84
CA PRO A 72 -1.90 3.75 16.22
C PRO A 72 -0.72 2.80 16.35
N GLY A 73 0.39 3.10 15.67
CA GLY A 73 1.59 2.29 15.62
C GLY A 73 1.86 1.75 14.22
N SER A 74 2.57 0.63 14.17
CA SER A 74 3.10 0.06 12.95
C SER A 74 2.34 -1.20 12.55
N LEU A 75 1.75 -1.21 11.36
CA LEU A 75 1.22 -2.46 10.77
C LEU A 75 2.22 -3.03 9.77
N GLY A 76 2.47 -4.33 9.88
CA GLY A 76 3.14 -5.15 8.89
C GLY A 76 2.12 -5.94 8.08
N VAL A 77 2.03 -5.71 6.77
CA VAL A 77 1.22 -6.54 5.86
C VAL A 77 2.14 -7.34 4.96
N SER A 78 1.93 -8.66 4.88
CA SER A 78 2.62 -9.55 3.96
C SER A 78 1.66 -10.09 2.91
N PHE A 79 2.01 -9.95 1.64
CA PHE A 79 1.28 -10.61 0.54
C PHE A 79 1.91 -11.97 0.28
N GLY A 80 1.12 -13.04 0.37
CA GLY A 80 1.55 -14.42 0.14
C GLY A 80 1.64 -14.81 -1.35
N GLN A 81 1.41 -13.85 -2.25
CA GLN A 81 1.45 -14.04 -3.69
C GLN A 81 1.97 -12.76 -4.36
N GLU A 82 2.51 -12.91 -5.57
CA GLU A 82 2.90 -11.79 -6.42
C GLU A 82 1.67 -10.95 -6.78
N LEU A 83 1.80 -9.63 -6.69
CA LEU A 83 0.75 -8.72 -7.14
C LEU A 83 0.81 -8.61 -8.67
N PRO A 84 -0.34 -8.55 -9.37
CA PRO A 84 -0.36 -8.48 -10.83
C PRO A 84 0.13 -7.12 -11.38
N PHE A 85 0.48 -6.17 -10.52
CA PHE A 85 0.90 -4.83 -10.88
C PHE A 85 2.38 -4.62 -10.56
N PRO A 86 3.21 -4.17 -11.53
CA PRO A 86 4.61 -3.87 -11.31
C PRO A 86 4.84 -2.62 -10.44
N PHE A 87 3.88 -1.71 -10.39
CA PHE A 87 3.95 -0.51 -9.54
C PHE A 87 2.79 -0.47 -8.56
N ILE A 88 3.08 -0.10 -7.32
CA ILE A 88 2.07 0.09 -6.28
C ILE A 88 2.15 1.48 -5.66
N MET A 89 1.00 1.95 -5.19
CA MET A 89 0.83 3.16 -4.42
C MET A 89 -0.08 2.86 -3.24
N LEU A 90 0.26 3.44 -2.09
CA LEU A 90 -0.49 3.24 -0.86
C LEU A 90 -1.46 4.40 -0.67
N GLU A 91 -2.69 4.11 -0.30
CA GLU A 91 -3.74 5.07 0.01
C GLU A 91 -4.23 4.91 1.45
N THR A 92 -4.52 6.00 2.16
CA THR A 92 -5.05 5.99 3.53
C THR A 92 -6.39 6.72 3.56
N SER A 93 -7.35 6.22 4.34
CA SER A 93 -8.68 6.85 4.47
C SER A 93 -8.67 8.20 5.19
N VAL A 94 -7.58 8.51 5.92
CA VAL A 94 -7.40 9.75 6.67
C VAL A 94 -6.06 10.39 6.30
N ASN A 95 -6.03 11.72 6.26
CA ASN A 95 -4.77 12.47 6.14
C ASN A 95 -3.90 12.21 7.37
N GLN A 96 -2.61 12.02 7.17
CA GLN A 96 -1.68 11.70 8.24
C GLN A 96 -1.29 12.96 9.02
N ALA A 97 -1.48 12.96 10.34
CA ALA A 97 -1.05 14.07 11.20
C ALA A 97 0.49 14.24 11.28
N ALA A 98 1.28 13.37 10.63
CA ALA A 98 2.70 13.54 10.47
C ALA A 98 3.22 12.86 9.20
N VAL A 99 4.28 13.41 8.60
CA VAL A 99 4.96 12.81 7.46
C VAL A 99 5.59 11.49 7.88
N ARG A 100 5.37 10.43 7.10
CA ARG A 100 5.88 9.09 7.43
C ARG A 100 6.46 8.39 6.21
N SER A 101 7.66 7.87 6.40
CA SER A 101 8.31 6.99 5.44
C SER A 101 7.78 5.59 5.66
N LEU A 102 7.20 5.05 4.60
CA LEU A 102 6.84 3.65 4.49
C LEU A 102 8.12 2.87 4.26
N ALA A 103 8.09 1.58 4.53
CA ALA A 103 9.11 0.69 4.03
C ALA A 103 8.42 -0.46 3.31
N VAL A 104 8.79 -0.62 2.04
CA VAL A 104 8.35 -1.70 1.17
C VAL A 104 9.52 -2.62 0.95
N PHE A 105 9.37 -3.86 1.41
CA PHE A 105 10.39 -4.89 1.26
C PHE A 105 9.91 -5.91 0.24
N SER A 106 10.67 -6.08 -0.82
CA SER A 106 10.49 -7.16 -1.79
C SER A 106 11.60 -8.19 -1.64
N LYS A 107 11.21 -9.46 -1.53
CA LYS A 107 12.12 -10.60 -1.72
C LYS A 107 11.95 -11.14 -3.14
N GLY A 108 12.97 -10.94 -3.96
CA GLY A 108 13.11 -11.64 -5.25
C GLY A 108 13.57 -13.09 -5.02
N ALA A 109 13.40 -13.93 -6.04
CA ALA A 109 13.99 -15.26 -6.07
C ALA A 109 15.53 -15.19 -6.01
#